data_AF-Q2K2M2-F1
#
_entry.id   AF-Q2K2M2-F1
#
_cell.length_a   1.000
_cell.length_b   1.000
_cell.length_c   1.000
_cell.angle_alpha   90.00
_cell.angle_beta   90.00
_cell.angle_gamma   90.00
#
_symmetry.space_group_name_H-M   'P 1'
#
loop_
_entity.id
_entity.type
_entity.pdbx_description
1 polymer ?
#
loop_
_entity_poly.entity_id
_entity_poly.type
_entity_poly.pdbx_seq_one_letter_code
_entity_poly.pdbx_strand_id
1 'polypeptide(L)'
;MGQYVIEFKQNPDFVLGVDDQKEGAKVVLRKKDSTVYRHALWDLNSDSGAITLNSSAGNLAIGSDRLDPQAQLSLKVYNPTDEKQRWELLKKPGFILSNGDNRLCIDNDARGTSTGNRIWLFQFNGSPAQQWNFVSLSNRLMSTFQEAAE
;
A
#
# COMPACT_ATOMS: atom_id res chain seq x y z
N MET A 1 -11.67 -7.03 8.10
CA MET A 1 -10.31 -7.05 7.49
C MET A 1 -10.44 -7.66 6.10
N GLY A 2 -9.86 -7.05 5.07
CA GLY A 2 -9.94 -7.56 3.70
C GLY A 2 -8.55 -7.63 3.06
N GLN A 3 -8.39 -8.55 2.11
CA GLN A 3 -7.14 -8.79 1.39
C GLN A 3 -7.13 -8.06 0.05
N TYR A 4 -6.11 -7.23 -0.16
CA TYR A 4 -6.01 -6.36 -1.33
C TYR A 4 -4.64 -6.38 -1.98
N VAL A 5 -4.65 -6.32 -3.31
CA VAL A 5 -3.53 -5.77 -4.08
C VAL A 5 -3.83 -4.29 -4.29
N ILE A 6 -2.87 -3.42 -4.01
CA ILE A 6 -3.02 -1.97 -4.16
C ILE A 6 -2.28 -1.56 -5.43
N GLU A 7 -3.02 -1.27 -6.50
CA GLU A 7 -2.45 -0.91 -7.81
C GLU A 7 -2.20 0.61 -7.90
N PHE A 8 -1.11 1.00 -8.54
CA PHE A 8 -0.85 2.39 -8.86
C PHE A 8 -1.82 2.85 -9.95
N LYS A 9 -2.71 3.80 -9.63
CA LYS A 9 -3.86 4.10 -10.50
C LYS A 9 -3.46 4.65 -11.87
N GLN A 10 -2.37 5.42 -11.94
CA GLN A 10 -1.88 5.98 -13.21
C GLN A 10 -1.35 4.89 -14.15
N ASN A 11 -0.79 3.81 -13.60
CA ASN A 11 -0.32 2.66 -14.37
C ASN A 11 -0.57 1.36 -13.58
N PRO A 12 -1.72 0.69 -13.79
CA PRO A 12 -2.10 -0.51 -13.06
C PRO A 12 -1.21 -1.74 -13.28
N ASP A 13 -0.22 -1.68 -14.17
CA ASP A 13 0.84 -2.68 -14.27
C ASP A 13 1.81 -2.63 -13.09
N PHE A 14 1.66 -1.64 -12.21
CA PHE A 14 2.46 -1.51 -11.00
C PHE A 14 1.60 -1.56 -9.75
N VAL A 15 2.17 -2.12 -8.69
CA VAL A 15 1.53 -2.33 -7.39
C VAL A 15 2.40 -1.80 -6.26
N LEU A 16 1.74 -1.39 -5.18
CA LEU A 16 2.38 -1.15 -3.89
C LEU A 16 2.88 -2.49 -3.34
N GLY A 17 4.17 -2.60 -3.11
CA GLY A 17 4.77 -3.81 -2.56
C GLY A 17 5.98 -3.51 -1.70
N VAL A 18 6.74 -4.55 -1.39
CA VAL A 18 7.95 -4.48 -0.56
C VAL A 18 9.13 -5.12 -1.27
N ASP A 19 10.34 -4.62 -1.01
CA ASP A 19 11.57 -5.22 -1.55
C ASP A 19 11.88 -6.59 -0.91
N ASP A 20 11.55 -6.77 0.38
CA ASP A 20 11.68 -8.00 1.17
C ASP A 20 10.50 -8.15 2.17
N GLN A 21 10.33 -9.31 2.81
CA GLN A 21 9.23 -9.57 3.78
C GLN A 21 9.63 -9.41 5.26
N LYS A 22 10.75 -8.73 5.54
CA LYS A 22 11.27 -8.55 6.91
C LYS A 22 11.08 -7.12 7.41
N GLU A 23 11.19 -6.94 8.72
CA GLU A 23 11.24 -5.60 9.31
C GLU A 23 12.32 -4.73 8.66
N GLY A 24 12.00 -3.47 8.40
CA GLY A 24 12.88 -2.49 7.77
C GLY A 24 12.92 -2.58 6.24
N ALA A 25 12.31 -3.61 5.64
CA ALA A 25 12.13 -3.69 4.19
C ALA A 25 11.40 -2.45 3.67
N LYS A 26 11.84 -1.93 2.54
CA LYS A 26 11.26 -0.71 1.96
C LYS A 26 9.96 -1.04 1.26
N VAL A 27 8.98 -0.16 1.45
CA VAL A 27 7.80 -0.14 0.57
C VAL A 27 8.20 0.53 -0.74
N VAL A 28 7.94 -0.17 -1.83
CA VAL A 28 8.38 0.20 -3.18
C VAL A 28 7.28 -0.09 -4.19
N LEU A 29 7.37 0.56 -5.34
CA LEU A 29 6.59 0.19 -6.50
C LEU A 29 7.14 -1.11 -7.10
N ARG A 30 6.27 -2.04 -7.51
CA ARG A 30 6.70 -3.27 -8.19
C ARG A 30 5.86 -3.55 -9.42
N LYS A 31 6.46 -4.13 -10.46
CA LYS A 31 5.70 -4.58 -11.64
C LYS A 31 4.84 -5.80 -11.31
N LYS A 32 3.55 -5.72 -11.63
CA LYS A 32 2.49 -6.64 -11.22
C LYS A 32 2.71 -8.07 -11.71
N ASP A 33 3.08 -8.24 -12.97
CA ASP A 33 3.34 -9.53 -13.62
C ASP A 33 4.50 -10.32 -12.99
N SER A 34 5.52 -9.62 -12.50
CA SER A 34 6.72 -10.19 -11.88
C SER A 34 6.67 -10.26 -10.36
N THR A 35 5.57 -9.79 -9.74
CA THR A 35 5.45 -9.70 -8.28
C THR A 35 4.60 -10.83 -7.73
N VAL A 36 5.23 -11.72 -6.97
CA VAL A 36 4.52 -12.74 -6.20
C VAL A 36 3.77 -12.10 -5.01
N TYR A 37 2.60 -12.63 -4.67
CA TYR A 37 1.71 -12.05 -3.66
C TYR A 37 2.36 -11.83 -2.30
N ARG A 38 3.34 -12.66 -1.89
CA ARG A 38 4.07 -12.45 -0.62
C ARG A 38 4.81 -11.10 -0.51
N HIS A 39 4.97 -10.35 -1.60
CA HIS A 39 5.55 -8.99 -1.60
C HIS A 39 4.52 -7.87 -1.79
N ALA A 40 3.25 -8.15 -2.08
CA ALA A 40 2.29 -7.10 -2.47
C ALA A 40 0.83 -7.40 -2.10
N LEU A 41 0.60 -8.42 -1.25
CA LEU A 41 -0.71 -8.71 -0.69
C LEU A 41 -0.83 -8.10 0.71
N TRP A 42 -1.83 -7.24 0.87
CA TRP A 42 -2.04 -6.45 2.07
C TRP A 42 -3.35 -6.82 2.76
N ASP A 43 -3.31 -6.99 4.07
CA ASP A 43 -4.49 -7.06 4.93
C ASP A 43 -4.84 -5.64 5.39
N LEU A 44 -6.02 -5.17 5.00
CA LEU A 44 -6.52 -3.83 5.32
C LEU A 44 -7.54 -3.92 6.45
N ASN A 45 -7.31 -3.14 7.50
CA ASN A 45 -8.24 -2.95 8.61
C ASN A 45 -8.66 -1.47 8.68
N SER A 46 -9.84 -1.15 8.14
CA SER A 46 -10.39 0.20 8.08
C SER A 46 -10.68 0.82 9.45
N ASP A 47 -10.98 0.00 10.46
CA ASP A 47 -11.30 0.50 11.81
C ASP A 47 -10.03 0.99 12.51
N SER A 48 -8.95 0.24 12.35
CA SER A 48 -7.64 0.60 12.93
C SER A 48 -6.80 1.48 12.01
N GLY A 49 -7.13 1.60 10.72
CA GLY A 49 -6.28 2.24 9.72
C GLY A 49 -4.98 1.48 9.41
N ALA A 50 -4.82 0.22 9.85
CA ALA A 50 -3.62 -0.56 9.60
C ALA A 50 -3.62 -1.18 8.19
N ILE A 51 -2.46 -1.16 7.54
CA ILE A 51 -2.17 -1.89 6.29
C ILE A 51 -1.02 -2.85 6.62
N THR A 52 -1.32 -4.13 6.81
CA THR A 52 -0.33 -5.14 7.21
C THR A 52 0.01 -6.08 6.05
N LEU A 53 1.25 -6.55 6.01
CA LEU A 53 1.70 -7.48 4.98
C LEU A 53 1.15 -8.87 5.28
N ASN A 54 0.38 -9.44 4.35
CA ASN A 54 -0.31 -10.71 4.56
C ASN A 54 0.68 -11.87 4.80
N SER A 55 1.79 -11.92 4.06
CA SER A 55 2.82 -12.96 4.23
C SER A 55 3.55 -12.90 5.58
N SER A 56 3.43 -11.80 6.32
CA SER A 56 3.92 -11.68 7.70
C SER A 56 2.92 -12.17 8.75
N ALA A 57 1.78 -12.73 8.33
CA ALA A 57 0.63 -13.04 9.18
C ALA A 57 0.12 -11.83 9.99
N GLY A 58 0.21 -10.63 9.39
CA GLY A 58 -0.20 -9.38 10.02
C GLY A 58 0.80 -8.77 11.02
N ASN A 59 1.98 -9.36 11.21
CA ASN A 59 2.97 -8.90 12.18
C ASN A 59 3.75 -7.65 11.72
N LEU A 60 3.80 -7.39 10.41
CA LEU A 60 4.48 -6.23 9.84
C LEU A 60 3.47 -5.31 9.14
N ALA A 61 3.56 -4.01 9.44
CA ALA A 61 2.70 -2.96 8.88
C ALA A 61 3.49 -1.97 8.02
N ILE A 62 2.83 -1.34 7.05
CA ILE A 62 3.37 -0.16 6.40
C ILE A 62 3.44 0.96 7.44
N GLY A 63 4.64 1.48 7.66
CA GLY A 63 4.87 2.60 8.55
C GLY A 63 5.99 3.51 8.08
N SER A 64 6.18 4.58 8.84
CA SER A 64 7.28 5.53 8.68
C SER A 64 8.07 5.68 9.97
N ASP A 65 9.34 6.09 9.88
CA ASP A 65 10.13 6.48 11.05
C ASP A 65 9.69 7.83 11.62
N ARG A 66 9.12 8.69 10.77
CA ARG A 66 8.67 10.06 11.10
C ARG A 66 7.51 10.51 10.22
N LEU A 67 6.65 11.39 10.73
CA LEU A 67 5.56 12.01 9.97
C LEU A 67 6.02 13.30 9.29
N ASP A 68 6.99 13.18 8.39
CA ASP A 68 7.50 14.31 7.61
C ASP A 68 7.37 14.03 6.11
N PRO A 69 7.23 15.07 5.27
CA PRO A 69 7.40 14.94 3.84
C PRO A 69 8.72 14.24 3.52
N GLN A 70 8.67 13.41 2.48
CA GLN A 70 9.79 12.65 1.95
C GLN A 70 10.33 11.57 2.89
N ALA A 71 9.62 11.18 3.95
CA ALA A 71 9.99 10.02 4.75
C ALA A 71 9.76 8.71 3.96
N GLN A 72 10.75 7.83 3.91
CA GLN A 72 10.63 6.52 3.26
C GLN A 72 9.67 5.63 4.05
N LEU A 73 8.72 4.99 3.35
CA LEU A 73 7.89 3.97 3.99
C LEU A 73 8.62 2.63 4.04
N SER A 74 8.44 1.90 5.14
CA SER A 74 9.04 0.59 5.38
C SER A 74 8.10 -0.31 6.17
N LEU A 75 8.39 -1.61 6.18
CA LEU A 75 7.74 -2.55 7.09
C LEU A 75 8.24 -2.31 8.52
N LYS A 76 7.31 -2.11 9.43
CA LYS A 76 7.56 -2.01 10.87
C LYS A 76 6.84 -3.13 11.61
N VAL A 77 7.38 -3.56 12.74
CA VAL A 77 6.63 -4.40 13.67
C VAL A 77 5.32 -3.69 14.00
N TYR A 78 4.20 -4.38 13.78
CA TYR A 78 2.89 -3.79 13.94
C TYR A 78 2.66 -3.38 15.40
N ASN A 79 2.40 -2.09 15.61
CA ASN A 79 2.04 -1.54 16.90
C ASN A 79 0.69 -0.85 16.79
N PRO A 80 -0.36 -1.30 17.52
CA PRO A 80 -1.70 -0.75 17.41
C PRO A 80 -1.81 0.73 17.83
N THR A 81 -0.86 1.24 18.61
CA THR A 81 -0.87 2.61 19.14
C THR A 81 0.06 3.56 18.39
N ASP A 82 0.86 3.05 17.45
CA ASP A 82 1.77 3.89 16.67
C ASP A 82 1.02 4.56 15.50
N GLU A 83 0.80 5.86 15.62
CA GLU A 83 0.18 6.70 14.60
C GLU A 83 0.94 6.72 13.26
N LYS A 84 2.24 6.40 13.26
CA LYS A 84 3.07 6.33 12.03
C LYS A 84 2.76 5.12 11.16
N GLN A 85 1.90 4.22 11.64
CA GLN A 85 1.43 3.02 10.95
C GLN A 85 -0.08 3.08 10.66
N ARG A 86 -0.69 4.27 10.80
CA ARG A 86 -2.14 4.50 10.70
C ARG A 86 -2.50 5.30 9.47
N TRP A 87 -3.44 4.77 8.70
CA TRP A 87 -3.83 5.29 7.41
C TRP A 87 -5.34 5.56 7.37
N GLU A 88 -5.71 6.71 6.81
CA GLU A 88 -7.09 7.12 6.58
C GLU A 88 -7.44 6.87 5.09
N LEU A 89 -8.29 5.87 4.86
CA LEU A 89 -8.63 5.34 3.53
C LEU A 89 -10.00 5.81 3.01
N LEU A 90 -10.89 6.24 3.92
CA LEU A 90 -12.30 6.48 3.61
C LEU A 90 -12.60 7.97 3.40
N LYS A 91 -11.85 8.86 4.06
CA LYS A 91 -12.03 10.31 3.95
C LYS A 91 -11.83 10.85 2.54
N LYS A 92 -10.91 10.25 1.77
CA LYS A 92 -10.66 10.58 0.36
C LYS A 92 -10.43 9.27 -0.42
N PRO A 93 -11.49 8.61 -0.92
CA PRO A 93 -11.37 7.35 -1.62
C PRO A 93 -10.36 7.41 -2.77
N GLY A 94 -9.52 6.38 -2.88
CA GLY A 94 -8.42 6.32 -3.85
C GLY A 94 -7.13 6.99 -3.40
N PHE A 95 -7.09 7.58 -2.21
CA PHE A 95 -5.87 8.09 -1.57
C PHE A 95 -5.65 7.38 -0.24
N ILE A 96 -4.38 7.26 0.18
CA ILE A 96 -3.99 6.68 1.47
C ILE A 96 -3.35 7.80 2.30
N LEU A 97 -4.16 8.50 3.10
CA LEU A 97 -3.66 9.61 3.93
C LEU A 97 -3.05 9.06 5.22
N SER A 98 -2.05 9.73 5.78
CA SER A 98 -1.63 9.48 7.16
C SER A 98 -2.75 9.91 8.12
N ASN A 99 -3.03 9.11 9.14
CA ASN A 99 -3.98 9.47 10.19
C ASN A 99 -3.35 10.47 11.18
N GLY A 100 -2.07 10.31 11.52
CA GLY A 100 -1.35 11.25 12.40
C GLY A 100 -1.14 12.64 11.80
N ASP A 101 -1.13 12.76 10.46
CA ASP A 101 -1.17 14.05 9.76
C ASP A 101 -1.79 13.89 8.36
N ASN A 102 -3.09 14.19 8.22
CA ASN A 102 -3.80 14.06 6.93
C ASN A 102 -3.30 15.02 5.83
N ARG A 103 -2.33 15.89 6.09
CA ARG A 103 -1.61 16.66 5.06
C ARG A 103 -0.56 15.81 4.34
N LEU A 104 -0.28 14.60 4.84
CA LEU A 104 0.64 13.63 4.23
C LEU A 104 -0.11 12.41 3.70
N CYS A 105 0.40 11.79 2.64
CA CYS A 105 -0.15 10.58 2.06
C CYS A 105 0.95 9.68 1.46
N ILE A 106 0.58 8.43 1.16
CA ILE A 106 1.42 7.50 0.40
C ILE A 106 1.50 7.96 -1.06
N ASP A 107 2.72 8.24 -1.51
CA ASP A 107 3.03 8.83 -2.80
C ASP A 107 4.06 7.96 -3.54
N ASN A 108 3.90 7.84 -4.87
CA ASN A 108 4.86 7.24 -5.77
C ASN A 108 5.84 8.31 -6.29
N ASP A 109 7.07 8.33 -5.75
CA ASP A 109 8.05 9.38 -6.00
C ASP A 109 8.25 9.61 -7.50
N ALA A 110 8.16 10.89 -7.89
CA ALA A 110 8.25 11.36 -9.27
C ALA A 110 7.34 10.65 -10.30
N ARG A 111 6.32 9.89 -9.86
CA ARG A 111 5.53 8.98 -10.69
C ARG A 111 6.38 7.95 -11.44
N GLY A 112 7.49 7.51 -10.82
CA GLY A 112 8.37 6.52 -11.42
C GLY A 112 7.63 5.23 -11.79
N THR A 113 8.03 4.61 -12.90
CA THR A 113 7.43 3.38 -13.46
C THR A 113 8.47 2.25 -13.55
N SER A 114 9.36 2.20 -12.57
CA SER A 114 10.34 1.13 -12.41
C SER A 114 10.05 0.34 -11.13
N THR A 115 10.31 -0.97 -11.18
CA THR A 115 10.32 -1.78 -9.96
C THR A 115 11.40 -1.25 -9.02
N GLY A 116 11.07 -1.11 -7.74
CA GLY A 116 11.93 -0.48 -6.74
C GLY A 116 11.74 1.03 -6.63
N ASN A 117 10.87 1.66 -7.44
CA ASN A 117 10.61 3.09 -7.28
C ASN A 117 10.13 3.39 -5.87
N ARG A 118 10.61 4.51 -5.34
CA ARG A 118 10.41 4.91 -3.96
C ARG A 118 8.93 5.18 -3.67
N ILE A 119 8.43 4.54 -2.62
CA ILE A 119 7.17 4.92 -1.99
C ILE A 119 7.46 5.60 -0.65
N TRP A 120 6.89 6.77 -0.47
CA TRP A 120 7.22 7.69 0.62
C TRP A 120 5.98 8.44 1.11
N LEU A 121 6.12 9.11 2.26
CA LEU A 121 5.19 10.16 2.65
C LEU A 121 5.47 11.40 1.81
N PHE A 122 4.43 12.00 1.26
CA PHE A 122 4.53 13.31 0.62
C PHE A 122 3.35 14.18 0.96
N GLN A 123 3.51 15.50 0.78
CA GLN A 123 2.42 16.43 0.99
C GLN A 123 1.26 16.10 0.03
N PHE A 124 0.07 15.96 0.59
CA PHE A 124 -1.15 15.71 -0.19
C PHE A 124 -1.38 16.86 -1.17
N ASN A 125 -1.36 16.53 -2.47
CA ASN A 125 -1.56 17.47 -3.57
C ASN A 125 -2.55 16.94 -4.62
N GLY A 126 -3.10 15.73 -4.44
CA GLY A 126 -4.08 15.13 -5.33
C GLY A 126 -3.53 14.65 -6.67
N SER A 127 -2.21 14.72 -6.88
CA SER A 127 -1.58 14.32 -8.14
C SER A 127 -1.76 12.83 -8.42
N PRO A 128 -1.57 12.38 -9.68
CA PRO A 128 -1.62 10.95 -10.01
C PRO A 128 -0.67 10.07 -9.19
N ALA A 129 0.43 10.63 -8.67
CA ALA A 129 1.40 9.94 -7.81
C ALA A 129 0.77 9.38 -6.52
N GLN A 130 -0.36 9.95 -6.09
CA GLN A 130 -0.99 9.68 -4.79
C GLN A 130 -2.24 8.80 -4.91
N GLN A 131 -2.57 8.35 -6.13
CA GLN A 131 -3.81 7.66 -6.42
C GLN A 131 -3.59 6.14 -6.55
N TRP A 132 -4.43 5.40 -5.84
CA TRP A 132 -4.32 3.96 -5.68
C TRP A 132 -5.67 3.28 -5.94
N ASN A 133 -5.65 2.12 -6.60
CA ASN A 133 -6.81 1.25 -6.74
C ASN A 133 -6.69 0.09 -5.75
N PHE A 134 -7.72 -0.15 -4.95
CA PHE A 134 -7.78 -1.27 -4.03
C PHE A 134 -8.49 -2.45 -4.70
N VAL A 135 -7.72 -3.46 -5.12
CA VAL A 135 -8.25 -4.64 -5.80
C VAL A 135 -8.39 -5.77 -4.80
N SER A 136 -9.63 -6.04 -4.38
CA SER A 136 -9.94 -7.16 -3.47
C SER A 136 -9.63 -8.50 -4.13
N LEU A 137 -8.90 -9.38 -3.43
CA LEU A 137 -8.66 -10.74 -3.92
C LEU A 137 -9.95 -11.55 -4.06
N SER A 138 -10.94 -11.32 -3.19
CA SER A 138 -12.25 -11.99 -3.32
C SER A 138 -12.91 -11.63 -4.66
N ASN A 139 -12.81 -10.37 -5.09
CA ASN A 139 -13.37 -9.95 -6.38
C ASN A 139 -12.61 -10.54 -7.57
N ARG A 140 -11.27 -10.67 -7.48
CA ARG A 140 -10.46 -11.32 -8.52
C ARG A 140 -10.76 -12.80 -8.68
N LEU A 141 -10.95 -13.52 -7.58
CA LEU A 141 -11.29 -14.95 -7.65
C LEU A 141 -12.66 -15.13 -8.30
N MET A 142 -13.65 -14.31 -7.93
CA MET A 142 -14.97 -14.34 -8.56
C MET A 142 -14.92 -14.05 -10.07
N SER A 143 -14.14 -13.07 -10.53
CA SER A 143 -14.01 -12.80 -11.97
C SER A 143 -13.37 -13.95 -12.74
N THR A 144 -12.36 -14.63 -12.17
CA THR A 144 -11.76 -15.81 -12.81
C THR A 144 -12.70 -17.00 -12.91
N PHE A 145 -13.60 -17.20 -11.94
CA PHE A 145 -14.62 -18.26 -12.03
C PHE A 145 -15.69 -17.96 -13.07
N GLN A 146 -15.97 -16.67 -13.33
CA GLN A 146 -16.97 -16.28 -14.33
C GLN A 146 -16.44 -16.37 -15.76
N GLU A 147 -15.18 -16.00 -16.02
CA GLU A 147 -14.53 -16.16 -17.32
C GLU A 147 -14.26 -17.63 -17.69
N ALA A 148 -14.06 -18.53 -16.72
CA ALA A 148 -13.85 -19.95 -16.96
C ALA A 148 -15.16 -20.75 -17.20
N ALA A 149 -16.32 -20.11 -17.00
CA ALA A 149 -17.64 -20.71 -17.17
C ALA A 149 -18.30 -20.34 -18.52
N GLU A 150 -17.65 -19.53 -19.34
CA GLU A 150 -18.01 -19.17 -20.73
C GLU A 150 -17.14 -19.92 -21.74
#